data_AF-A0A356BGG7-F1
#
_entry.id   AF-A0A356BGG7-F1
#
_cell.length_a   1.000
_cell.length_b   1.000
_cell.length_c   1.000
_cell.angle_alpha   90.00
_cell.angle_beta   90.00
_cell.angle_gamma   90.00
#
_symmetry.space_group_name_H-M   'P 1'
#
loop_
_entity.id
_entity.type
_entity.pdbx_description
1 polymer ?
#
loop_
_entity_poly.entity_id
_entity_poly.type
_entity_poly.pdbx_seq_one_letter_code
_entity_poly.pdbx_strand_id
1 'polypeptide(L)'
;MSLENENKIRVLIGLSEEDEPELIAMTGGVVQAKKWEKLVVYLARSAEDGGETGYITYPLKMDMGAGFLTLQILSVLKAAGTEIPKEFPKAIDFDLESMHFSDDEDESDKLIDLLDENPYSKLIYGCFRALVDVYGFYVAYIEDPANALIDLVEFNYSHIIENIEPSLMNLALAKLDDDSVQICSEFERFRFNTLNDYKIWLDDLKKLAYQHNVPLGAEVMHLLYDDLEELSVQAERESLGFNDNKIHPDIYMNELLVGMRLMHHVLPKICEKLGITSEELKLDPSDFTSKG
;
A
#
# COMPACT_ATOMS: atom_id res chain seq x y z
N MET A 1 -27.97 -14.91 -1.62
CA MET A 1 -29.36 -14.52 -1.28
C MET A 1 -29.79 -13.44 -2.25
N SER A 2 -31.09 -13.26 -2.57
CA SER A 2 -31.49 -12.13 -3.42
C SER A 2 -31.45 -10.82 -2.63
N LEU A 3 -30.97 -9.75 -3.27
CA LEU A 3 -30.86 -8.40 -2.69
C LEU A 3 -32.19 -7.92 -2.06
N GLU A 4 -33.32 -8.29 -2.67
CA GLU A 4 -34.66 -7.99 -2.15
C GLU A 4 -34.97 -8.63 -0.80
N ASN A 5 -34.47 -9.86 -0.56
CA ASN A 5 -34.71 -10.54 0.70
C ASN A 5 -33.81 -9.98 1.81
N GLU A 6 -32.61 -9.56 1.46
CA GLU A 6 -31.71 -8.86 2.39
C GLU A 6 -32.29 -7.50 2.81
N ASN A 7 -32.75 -6.69 1.86
CA ASN A 7 -33.34 -5.38 2.15
C ASN A 7 -34.62 -5.50 3.00
N LYS A 8 -35.46 -6.52 2.75
CA LYS A 8 -36.64 -6.79 3.60
C LYS A 8 -36.26 -7.17 5.03
N ILE A 9 -35.20 -7.94 5.21
CA ILE A 9 -34.70 -8.33 6.53
C ILE A 9 -34.08 -7.13 7.25
N ARG A 10 -33.32 -6.28 6.55
CA ARG A 10 -32.75 -5.03 7.09
C ARG A 10 -33.85 -4.11 7.64
N VAL A 11 -34.91 -3.88 6.85
CA VAL A 11 -36.06 -3.06 7.26
C VAL A 11 -36.80 -3.66 8.46
N LEU A 12 -36.93 -4.99 8.53
CA LEU A 12 -37.58 -5.67 9.66
C LEU A 12 -36.80 -5.58 10.97
N ILE A 13 -35.47 -5.46 10.91
CA ILE A 13 -34.57 -5.35 12.06
C ILE A 13 -34.32 -3.87 12.45
N GLY A 14 -34.78 -2.92 11.63
CA GLY A 14 -34.62 -1.48 11.87
C GLY A 14 -33.25 -0.94 11.45
N LEU A 15 -32.59 -1.61 10.51
CA LEU A 15 -31.31 -1.20 9.92
C LEU A 15 -31.53 -0.31 8.69
N SER A 16 -30.72 0.74 8.53
CA SER A 16 -30.66 1.50 7.28
C SER A 16 -29.89 0.76 6.18
N GLU A 17 -30.03 1.22 4.93
CA GLU A 17 -29.22 0.68 3.82
C GLU A 17 -27.72 0.89 4.03
N GLU A 18 -27.34 1.95 4.76
CA GLU A 18 -25.96 2.29 5.12
C GLU A 18 -25.39 1.48 6.29
N ASP A 19 -26.25 0.77 7.06
CA ASP A 19 -25.80 0.01 8.22
C ASP A 19 -25.16 -1.30 7.77
N GLU A 20 -23.92 -1.56 8.19
CA GLU A 20 -23.23 -2.82 7.91
C GLU A 20 -23.61 -3.92 8.93
N PRO A 21 -24.33 -4.99 8.52
CA PRO A 21 -24.82 -5.99 9.48
C PRO A 21 -23.69 -6.74 10.21
N GLU A 22 -22.57 -6.96 9.52
CA GLU A 22 -21.39 -7.60 10.11
C GLU A 22 -20.72 -6.71 11.15
N LEU A 23 -20.64 -5.40 10.88
CA LEU A 23 -20.11 -4.42 11.84
C LEU A 23 -20.96 -4.38 13.10
N ILE A 24 -22.28 -4.39 12.95
CA ILE A 24 -23.22 -4.37 14.08
C ILE A 24 -23.10 -5.65 14.92
N ALA A 25 -22.97 -6.81 14.25
CA ALA A 25 -22.76 -8.08 14.93
C ALA A 25 -21.41 -8.10 15.67
N MET A 26 -20.37 -7.48 15.11
CA MET A 26 -19.04 -7.40 15.70
C MET A 26 -18.97 -6.47 16.92
N THR A 27 -19.66 -5.33 16.86
CA THR A 27 -19.57 -4.25 17.85
C THR A 27 -20.67 -4.28 18.91
N GLY A 28 -21.62 -5.21 18.85
CA GLY A 28 -22.63 -5.42 19.89
C GLY A 28 -23.90 -4.57 19.76
N GLY A 29 -24.08 -3.85 18.65
CA GLY A 29 -25.32 -3.12 18.35
C GLY A 29 -25.10 -1.86 17.51
N VAL A 30 -26.18 -1.32 16.93
CA VAL A 30 -26.15 -0.14 16.03
C VAL A 30 -25.52 1.08 16.69
N VAL A 31 -25.85 1.34 17.96
CA VAL A 31 -25.31 2.50 18.69
C VAL A 31 -23.79 2.38 18.88
N GLN A 32 -23.28 1.18 19.11
CA GLN A 32 -21.85 0.94 19.29
C GLN A 32 -21.12 1.02 17.97
N ALA A 33 -21.68 0.45 16.90
CA ALA A 33 -21.16 0.57 15.54
C ALA A 33 -20.98 2.03 15.13
N LYS A 34 -21.97 2.89 15.36
CA LYS A 34 -21.87 4.33 15.05
C LYS A 34 -20.80 5.06 15.83
N LYS A 35 -20.50 4.65 17.06
CA LYS A 35 -19.39 5.22 17.84
C LYS A 35 -18.03 4.82 17.26
N TRP A 36 -17.90 3.56 16.86
CA TRP A 36 -16.72 3.08 16.15
C TRP A 36 -16.53 3.81 14.81
N GLU A 37 -17.60 4.00 14.04
CA GLU A 37 -17.55 4.76 12.79
C GLU A 37 -17.06 6.19 13.01
N LYS A 38 -17.58 6.89 14.01
CA LYS A 38 -17.11 8.26 14.32
C LYS A 38 -15.62 8.30 14.66
N LEU A 39 -15.14 7.36 15.47
CA LEU A 39 -13.72 7.25 15.80
C LEU A 39 -12.87 6.97 14.56
N VAL A 40 -13.28 6.00 13.74
CA VAL A 40 -12.56 5.63 12.51
C VAL A 40 -12.51 6.79 11.53
N VAL A 41 -13.62 7.51 11.34
CA VAL A 41 -13.68 8.71 10.48
C VAL A 41 -12.70 9.78 10.96
N TYR A 42 -12.67 10.05 12.26
CA TYR A 42 -11.77 11.03 12.86
C TYR A 42 -10.30 10.64 12.64
N LEU A 43 -9.94 9.39 12.94
CA LEU A 43 -8.57 8.90 12.82
C LEU A 43 -8.12 8.81 11.36
N ALA A 44 -9.01 8.39 10.44
CA ALA A 44 -8.72 8.31 9.01
C ALA A 44 -8.39 9.69 8.42
N ARG A 45 -9.20 10.71 8.75
CA ARG A 45 -8.93 12.10 8.33
C ARG A 45 -7.62 12.62 8.92
N SER A 46 -7.41 12.39 10.21
CA SER A 46 -6.18 12.82 10.89
C SER A 46 -4.93 12.16 10.31
N ALA A 47 -5.02 10.91 9.87
CA ALA A 47 -3.92 10.21 9.20
C ALA A 47 -3.69 10.73 7.78
N GLU A 48 -4.76 11.02 7.04
CA GLU A 48 -4.66 11.59 5.69
C GLU A 48 -4.07 13.01 5.70
N ASP A 49 -4.53 13.87 6.62
CA ASP A 49 -4.03 15.24 6.75
C ASP A 49 -2.54 15.28 7.17
N GLY A 50 -2.07 14.23 7.87
CA GLY A 50 -0.67 14.05 8.25
C GLY A 50 0.19 13.32 7.21
N GLY A 51 -0.37 12.93 6.06
CA GLY A 51 0.33 12.19 5.02
C GLY A 51 1.18 13.08 4.12
N GLU A 52 2.46 12.72 3.93
CA GLU A 52 3.42 13.50 3.12
C GLU A 52 3.78 12.84 1.78
N THR A 53 3.16 11.70 1.43
CA THR A 53 3.50 10.93 0.22
C THR A 53 3.17 11.62 -1.10
N GLY A 54 2.38 12.68 -1.08
CA GLY A 54 1.91 13.38 -2.28
C GLY A 54 0.83 12.62 -3.08
N TYR A 55 0.32 11.49 -2.57
CA TYR A 55 -0.78 10.72 -3.17
C TYR A 55 -2.01 10.71 -2.27
N ILE A 56 -3.19 10.63 -2.90
CA ILE A 56 -4.47 10.54 -2.18
C ILE A 56 -4.67 9.08 -1.77
N THR A 57 -4.84 8.84 -0.46
CA THR A 57 -5.11 7.49 0.05
C THR A 57 -6.61 7.19 -0.05
N TYR A 58 -7.05 6.74 -1.24
CA TYR A 58 -8.47 6.47 -1.52
C TYR A 58 -9.18 5.57 -0.48
N PRO A 59 -8.55 4.52 0.09
CA PRO A 59 -9.19 3.74 1.16
C PRO A 59 -9.66 4.56 2.36
N LEU A 60 -9.02 5.71 2.65
CA LEU A 60 -9.36 6.60 3.76
C LEU A 60 -10.40 7.66 3.40
N LYS A 61 -10.69 7.90 2.11
CA LYS A 61 -11.71 8.87 1.67
C LYS A 61 -13.14 8.47 1.99
N MET A 62 -13.37 7.22 2.39
CA MET A 62 -14.68 6.70 2.80
C MET A 62 -15.75 6.82 1.70
N ASP A 63 -15.36 6.79 0.43
CA ASP A 63 -16.30 6.87 -0.71
C ASP A 63 -17.31 5.71 -0.71
N MET A 64 -16.91 4.56 -0.16
CA MET A 64 -17.76 3.37 0.05
C MET A 64 -18.53 3.39 1.38
N GLY A 65 -18.42 4.46 2.16
CA GLY A 65 -19.08 4.66 3.45
C GLY A 65 -18.18 4.40 4.67
N ALA A 66 -18.45 5.12 5.76
CA ALA A 66 -17.71 5.00 7.03
C ALA A 66 -17.86 3.60 7.66
N GLY A 67 -19.04 2.98 7.52
CA GLY A 67 -19.29 1.62 8.00
C GLY A 67 -18.40 0.58 7.33
N PHE A 68 -18.12 0.73 6.03
CA PHE A 68 -17.25 -0.17 5.29
C PHE A 68 -15.80 -0.09 5.75
N LEU A 69 -15.24 1.13 5.87
CA LEU A 69 -13.88 1.32 6.38
C LEU A 69 -13.75 0.78 7.82
N THR A 70 -14.76 1.03 8.66
CA THR A 70 -14.81 0.53 10.04
C THR A 70 -14.84 -1.00 10.06
N LEU A 71 -15.64 -1.63 9.20
CA LEU A 71 -15.68 -3.09 9.09
C LEU A 71 -14.33 -3.64 8.63
N GLN A 72 -13.69 -3.02 7.64
CA GLN A 72 -12.38 -3.44 7.15
C GLN A 72 -11.35 -3.41 8.28
N ILE A 73 -11.13 -2.26 8.92
CA ILE A 73 -10.10 -2.15 9.97
C ILE A 73 -10.37 -3.10 11.13
N LEU A 74 -11.60 -3.18 11.63
CA LEU A 74 -11.93 -4.09 12.74
C LEU A 74 -11.77 -5.57 12.36
N SER A 75 -12.03 -5.93 11.10
CA SER A 75 -11.79 -7.28 10.59
C SER A 75 -10.30 -7.61 10.54
N VAL A 76 -9.47 -6.66 10.10
CA VAL A 76 -8.00 -6.80 10.12
C VAL A 76 -7.48 -6.95 11.55
N LEU A 77 -7.93 -6.11 12.48
CA LEU A 77 -7.56 -6.21 13.90
C LEU A 77 -7.97 -7.55 14.52
N LYS A 78 -9.17 -8.03 14.18
CA LYS A 78 -9.67 -9.33 14.63
C LYS A 78 -8.85 -10.48 14.04
N ALA A 79 -8.42 -10.38 12.79
CA ALA A 79 -7.53 -11.36 12.16
C ALA A 79 -6.15 -11.41 12.85
N ALA A 80 -5.67 -10.28 13.37
CA ALA A 80 -4.48 -10.20 14.21
C ALA A 80 -4.69 -10.66 15.66
N GLY A 81 -5.91 -11.07 16.03
CA GLY A 81 -6.23 -11.60 17.36
C GLY A 81 -6.62 -10.54 18.39
N THR A 82 -7.07 -9.36 17.95
CA THR A 82 -7.64 -8.33 18.84
C THR A 82 -9.09 -8.69 19.20
N GLU A 83 -9.40 -8.66 20.49
CA GLU A 83 -10.79 -8.80 20.97
C GLU A 83 -11.52 -7.47 20.86
N ILE A 84 -12.45 -7.35 19.90
CA ILE A 84 -13.25 -6.13 19.75
C ILE A 84 -14.34 -6.10 20.84
N PRO A 85 -14.37 -5.06 21.71
CA PRO A 85 -15.34 -4.99 22.78
C PRO A 85 -16.75 -4.72 22.23
N LYS A 86 -17.74 -5.41 22.81
CA LYS A 86 -19.18 -5.26 22.47
C LYS A 86 -19.80 -3.98 23.03
N GLU A 87 -19.12 -3.33 23.95
CA GLU A 87 -19.48 -1.99 24.42
C GLU A 87 -18.31 -1.08 24.07
N PHE A 88 -18.60 0.04 23.42
CA PHE A 88 -17.60 1.01 23.05
C PHE A 88 -16.88 1.50 24.31
N PRO A 89 -15.52 1.56 24.32
CA PRO A 89 -14.79 1.91 25.52
C PRO A 89 -15.15 3.33 25.98
N LYS A 90 -15.68 3.46 27.20
CA LYS A 90 -16.08 4.76 27.77
C LYS A 90 -14.94 5.77 27.85
N ALA A 91 -13.70 5.29 27.89
CA ALA A 91 -12.50 6.13 27.94
C ALA A 91 -12.29 6.98 26.67
N ILE A 92 -12.94 6.63 25.55
CA ILE A 92 -12.86 7.35 24.26
C ILE A 92 -14.23 7.77 23.74
N ASP A 93 -15.27 7.69 24.59
CA ASP A 93 -16.65 8.06 24.26
C ASP A 93 -16.87 9.57 24.41
N PHE A 94 -16.13 10.34 23.61
CA PHE A 94 -16.19 11.80 23.57
C PHE A 94 -16.97 12.28 22.34
N ASP A 95 -17.45 13.53 22.40
CA ASP A 95 -18.13 14.14 21.27
C ASP A 95 -17.13 14.65 20.22
N LEU A 96 -16.63 13.72 19.40
CA LEU A 96 -15.65 13.95 18.33
C LEU A 96 -16.10 15.02 17.31
N GLU A 97 -17.42 15.24 17.15
CA GLU A 97 -17.95 16.27 16.25
C GLU A 97 -17.82 17.68 16.82
N SER A 98 -17.91 17.84 18.15
CA SER A 98 -17.80 19.13 18.82
C SER A 98 -16.36 19.66 18.89
N MET A 99 -15.36 18.77 18.87
CA MET A 99 -13.94 19.10 19.06
C MET A 99 -13.18 19.34 17.75
N HIS A 100 -13.72 18.93 16.60
CA HIS A 100 -13.15 19.28 15.29
C HIS A 100 -13.23 20.78 14.95
N PHE A 101 -14.00 21.56 15.72
CA PHE A 101 -14.27 22.98 15.49
C PHE A 101 -13.87 23.88 16.67
N SER A 102 -13.17 23.35 17.69
CA SER A 102 -12.64 24.20 18.75
C SER A 102 -11.33 24.85 18.29
N ASP A 103 -11.33 26.18 18.14
CA ASP A 103 -10.11 27.00 17.90
C ASP A 103 -9.17 27.03 19.13
N ASP A 104 -9.38 26.17 20.13
CA ASP A 104 -8.65 26.13 21.40
C ASP A 104 -7.61 25.00 21.35
N GLU A 105 -6.35 25.34 21.09
CA GLU A 105 -5.20 24.42 20.98
C GLU A 105 -5.07 23.50 22.22
N ASP A 106 -5.44 24.00 23.40
CA ASP A 106 -5.38 23.27 24.66
C ASP A 106 -6.41 22.13 24.77
N GLU A 107 -7.50 22.15 23.99
CA GLU A 107 -8.50 21.06 23.93
C GLU A 107 -8.14 20.02 22.87
N SER A 108 -7.55 20.43 21.74
CA SER A 108 -7.07 19.51 20.71
C SER A 108 -5.91 18.64 21.22
N ASP A 109 -4.94 19.23 21.94
CA ASP A 109 -3.78 18.49 22.44
C ASP A 109 -4.18 17.42 23.46
N LYS A 110 -5.15 17.73 24.34
CA LYS A 110 -5.68 16.75 25.31
C LYS A 110 -6.42 15.60 24.64
N LEU A 111 -7.11 15.87 23.52
CA LEU A 111 -7.79 14.81 22.76
C LEU A 111 -6.78 13.87 22.13
N ILE A 112 -5.70 14.41 21.56
CA ILE A 112 -4.59 13.62 20.98
C ILE A 112 -3.96 12.74 22.06
N ASP A 113 -3.62 13.31 23.23
CA ASP A 113 -3.07 12.54 24.36
C ASP A 113 -3.99 11.38 24.78
N LEU A 114 -5.30 11.62 24.88
CA LEU A 114 -6.29 10.60 25.24
C LEU A 114 -6.43 9.49 24.19
N LEU A 115 -6.33 9.85 22.90
CA LEU A 115 -6.35 8.89 21.80
C LEU A 115 -5.07 8.05 21.77
N ASP A 116 -3.92 8.64 22.12
CA ASP A 116 -2.64 7.93 22.21
C ASP A 116 -2.54 7.02 23.44
N GLU A 117 -3.21 7.37 24.55
CA GLU A 117 -3.30 6.52 25.74
C GLU A 117 -4.17 5.27 25.54
N ASN A 118 -5.19 5.36 24.68
CA ASN A 118 -6.08 4.23 24.45
C ASN A 118 -5.51 3.26 23.39
N PRO A 119 -5.40 1.96 23.71
CA PRO A 119 -4.70 1.00 22.86
C PRO A 119 -5.43 0.75 21.52
N TYR A 120 -6.76 0.90 21.46
CA TYR A 120 -7.51 0.69 20.22
C TYR A 120 -7.36 1.87 19.26
N SER A 121 -7.50 3.11 19.76
CA SER A 121 -7.30 4.30 18.93
C SER A 121 -5.87 4.42 18.46
N LYS A 122 -4.89 4.17 19.35
CA LYS A 122 -3.47 4.16 18.98
C LYS A 122 -3.18 3.14 17.87
N LEU A 123 -3.69 1.91 18.00
CA LEU A 123 -3.47 0.86 17.00
C LEU A 123 -4.16 1.18 15.66
N ILE A 124 -5.41 1.66 15.70
CA ILE A 124 -6.14 2.04 14.48
C ILE A 124 -5.43 3.20 13.78
N TYR A 125 -5.02 4.21 14.54
CA TYR A 125 -4.32 5.38 14.00
C TYR A 125 -2.95 5.00 13.42
N GLY A 126 -2.16 4.18 14.14
CA GLY A 126 -0.90 3.63 13.64
C GLY A 126 -1.10 2.88 12.33
N CYS A 127 -2.12 2.03 12.24
CA CYS A 127 -2.48 1.31 11.02
C CYS A 127 -2.82 2.25 9.86
N PHE A 128 -3.60 3.31 10.10
CA PHE A 128 -3.93 4.28 9.06
C PHE A 128 -2.73 5.11 8.59
N ARG A 129 -1.83 5.52 9.49
CA ARG A 129 -0.58 6.18 9.08
C ARG A 129 0.29 5.25 8.24
N ALA A 130 0.49 4.02 8.71
CA ALA A 130 1.21 3.01 7.94
C ALA A 130 0.55 2.73 6.58
N LEU A 131 -0.79 2.78 6.51
CA LEU A 131 -1.51 2.63 5.26
C LEU A 131 -1.24 3.79 4.30
N VAL A 132 -1.18 5.04 4.77
CA VAL A 132 -0.85 6.19 3.92
C VAL A 132 0.50 6.00 3.25
N ASP A 133 1.51 5.55 4.00
CA ASP A 133 2.86 5.32 3.47
C ASP A 133 2.90 4.15 2.47
N VAL A 134 2.31 3.01 2.86
CA VAL A 134 2.23 1.80 2.03
C VAL A 134 1.42 2.03 0.76
N TYR A 135 0.31 2.76 0.86
CA TYR A 135 -0.57 3.08 -0.26
C TYR A 135 0.08 4.09 -1.19
N GLY A 136 0.72 5.13 -0.66
CA GLY A 136 1.48 6.09 -1.46
C GLY A 136 2.55 5.40 -2.30
N PHE A 137 3.29 4.46 -1.71
CA PHE A 137 4.27 3.66 -2.45
C PHE A 137 3.62 2.76 -3.51
N TYR A 138 2.50 2.12 -3.17
CA TYR A 138 1.75 1.28 -4.12
C TYR A 138 1.32 2.08 -5.36
N VAL A 139 0.73 3.26 -5.17
CA VAL A 139 0.32 4.14 -6.27
C VAL A 139 1.53 4.58 -7.09
N ALA A 140 2.63 4.95 -6.43
CA ALA A 140 3.85 5.41 -7.10
C ALA A 140 4.48 4.36 -8.03
N TYR A 141 4.55 3.09 -7.60
CA TYR A 141 5.41 2.10 -8.25
C TYR A 141 4.72 0.83 -8.75
N ILE A 142 3.50 0.54 -8.29
CA ILE A 142 2.87 -0.77 -8.48
C ILE A 142 1.53 -0.66 -9.22
N GLU A 143 0.71 0.36 -8.94
CA GLU A 143 -0.64 0.50 -9.50
C GLU A 143 -0.65 0.46 -11.04
N ASP A 144 0.13 1.33 -11.68
CA ASP A 144 0.17 1.41 -13.14
C ASP A 144 0.64 0.10 -13.81
N PRO A 145 1.79 -0.51 -13.42
CA PRO A 145 2.20 -1.81 -13.93
C PRO A 145 1.19 -2.93 -13.64
N ALA A 146 0.56 -2.92 -12.46
CA ALA A 146 -0.46 -3.90 -12.06
C ALA A 146 -1.68 -3.80 -12.98
N ASN A 147 -2.20 -2.60 -13.20
CA ASN A 147 -3.33 -2.35 -14.09
C ASN A 147 -3.02 -2.76 -15.54
N ALA A 148 -1.83 -2.41 -16.04
CA ALA A 148 -1.40 -2.82 -17.38
C ALA A 148 -1.33 -4.35 -17.52
N LEU A 149 -0.95 -5.07 -16.46
CA LEU A 149 -0.92 -6.53 -16.46
C LEU A 149 -2.32 -7.15 -16.39
N ILE A 150 -3.24 -6.59 -15.60
CA ILE A 150 -4.62 -7.08 -15.52
C ILE A 150 -5.27 -7.10 -16.91
N ASP A 151 -5.04 -6.07 -17.73
CA ASP A 151 -5.56 -6.00 -19.10
C ASP A 151 -4.95 -7.03 -20.06
N LEU A 152 -3.73 -7.51 -19.77
CA LEU A 152 -2.95 -8.41 -20.64
C LEU A 152 -3.08 -9.88 -20.29
N VAL A 153 -3.48 -10.19 -19.06
CA VAL A 153 -3.37 -11.52 -18.48
C VAL A 153 -4.74 -12.23 -18.48
N GLU A 154 -4.76 -13.52 -18.79
CA GLU A 154 -5.99 -14.32 -18.74
C GLU A 154 -6.54 -14.39 -17.30
N PHE A 155 -7.86 -14.50 -17.16
CA PHE A 155 -8.62 -14.51 -15.90
C PHE A 155 -8.01 -15.38 -14.77
N ASN A 156 -7.29 -16.45 -15.13
CA ASN A 156 -6.67 -17.36 -14.18
C ASN A 156 -5.52 -16.77 -13.34
N TYR A 157 -4.91 -15.65 -13.75
CA TYR A 157 -3.81 -15.02 -13.00
C TYR A 157 -4.14 -13.62 -12.48
N SER A 158 -5.28 -13.04 -12.88
CA SER A 158 -5.76 -11.73 -12.42
C SER A 158 -5.88 -11.66 -10.89
N HIS A 159 -6.33 -12.76 -10.29
CA HIS A 159 -6.53 -12.86 -8.83
C HIS A 159 -5.28 -12.54 -8.00
N ILE A 160 -4.06 -12.73 -8.53
CA ILE A 160 -2.83 -12.42 -7.79
C ILE A 160 -2.67 -10.90 -7.66
N ILE A 161 -2.87 -10.18 -8.76
CA ILE A 161 -2.74 -8.73 -8.84
C ILE A 161 -3.91 -8.07 -8.10
N GLU A 162 -5.11 -8.59 -8.31
CA GLU A 162 -6.34 -8.14 -7.64
C GLU A 162 -6.29 -8.27 -6.10
N ASN A 163 -5.40 -9.09 -5.54
CA ASN A 163 -5.26 -9.23 -4.09
C ASN A 163 -4.33 -8.20 -3.45
N ILE A 164 -3.46 -7.54 -4.23
CA ILE A 164 -2.40 -6.66 -3.71
C ILE A 164 -3.01 -5.40 -3.07
N GLU A 165 -3.85 -4.67 -3.80
CA GLU A 165 -4.46 -3.43 -3.31
C GLU A 165 -5.44 -3.67 -2.14
N PRO A 166 -6.41 -4.61 -2.23
CA PRO A 166 -7.38 -4.80 -1.15
C PRO A 166 -6.75 -5.26 0.16
N SER A 167 -5.57 -5.86 0.10
CA SER A 167 -4.86 -6.37 1.28
C SER A 167 -3.91 -5.34 1.90
N LEU A 168 -3.79 -4.10 1.38
CA LEU A 168 -2.80 -3.14 1.85
C LEU A 168 -2.98 -2.76 3.31
N MET A 169 -4.22 -2.75 3.81
CA MET A 169 -4.52 -2.57 5.24
C MET A 169 -3.90 -3.68 6.10
N ASN A 170 -3.89 -4.93 5.62
CA ASN A 170 -3.22 -6.02 6.31
C ASN A 170 -1.71 -5.79 6.36
N LEU A 171 -1.13 -5.36 5.24
CA LEU A 171 0.30 -5.06 5.16
C LEU A 171 0.69 -3.90 6.08
N ALA A 172 -0.12 -2.83 6.11
CA ALA A 172 0.07 -1.70 7.00
C ALA A 172 0.15 -2.15 8.47
N LEU A 173 -0.81 -2.96 8.92
CA LEU A 173 -0.78 -3.54 10.27
C LEU A 173 0.45 -4.44 10.48
N ALA A 174 0.79 -5.30 9.52
CA ALA A 174 1.92 -6.22 9.62
C ALA A 174 3.29 -5.51 9.66
N LYS A 175 3.36 -4.26 9.19
CA LYS A 175 4.57 -3.43 9.23
C LYS A 175 4.70 -2.57 10.49
N LEU A 176 3.69 -2.53 11.36
CA LEU A 176 3.81 -1.83 12.63
C LEU A 176 4.81 -2.53 13.54
N ASP A 177 5.76 -1.75 14.04
CA ASP A 177 6.78 -2.17 15.01
C ASP A 177 6.69 -1.33 16.31
N ASP A 178 5.46 -0.96 16.71
CA ASP A 178 5.21 -0.14 17.90
C ASP A 178 4.57 -0.93 19.06
N ASP A 179 4.42 -0.29 20.23
CA ASP A 179 3.78 -0.93 21.39
C ASP A 179 2.27 -1.14 21.22
N SER A 180 1.64 -0.56 20.20
CA SER A 180 0.19 -0.65 20.00
C SER A 180 -0.26 -2.05 19.61
N VAL A 181 0.62 -2.85 18.98
CA VAL A 181 0.34 -4.24 18.59
C VAL A 181 0.30 -5.22 19.77
N GLN A 182 0.61 -4.79 21.01
CA GLN A 182 0.56 -5.66 22.19
C GLN A 182 -0.85 -6.20 22.51
N ILE A 183 -1.91 -5.54 22.03
CA ILE A 183 -3.29 -6.04 22.19
C ILE A 183 -3.65 -7.17 21.22
N CYS A 184 -2.83 -7.39 20.19
CA CYS A 184 -3.04 -8.42 19.18
C CYS A 184 -2.42 -9.75 19.64
N SER A 185 -3.26 -10.70 20.07
CA SER A 185 -2.78 -11.99 20.58
C SER A 185 -2.07 -12.88 19.54
N GLU A 186 -2.42 -12.75 18.26
CA GLU A 186 -1.91 -13.58 17.15
C GLU A 186 -1.06 -12.74 16.16
N PHE A 187 -0.54 -11.59 16.60
CA PHE A 187 0.14 -10.63 15.73
C PHE A 187 1.29 -11.23 14.94
N GLU A 188 2.20 -11.98 15.59
CA GLU A 188 3.36 -12.58 14.92
C GLU A 188 2.97 -13.53 13.80
N ARG A 189 1.91 -14.31 14.03
CA ARG A 189 1.39 -15.25 13.03
C ARG A 189 0.72 -14.49 11.89
N PHE A 190 -0.05 -13.45 12.20
CA PHE A 190 -0.65 -12.57 11.22
C PHE A 190 0.42 -11.91 10.34
N ARG A 191 1.41 -11.25 10.96
CA ARG A 191 2.56 -10.62 10.31
C ARG A 191 3.30 -11.58 9.39
N PHE A 192 3.64 -12.77 9.88
CA PHE A 192 4.33 -13.78 9.08
C PHE A 192 3.52 -14.20 7.85
N ASN A 193 2.22 -14.45 8.01
CA ASN A 193 1.36 -14.84 6.89
C ASN A 193 1.24 -13.72 5.87
N THR A 194 0.90 -12.50 6.31
CA THR A 194 0.72 -11.35 5.44
C THR A 194 2.00 -11.03 4.66
N LEU A 195 3.17 -10.99 5.32
CA LEU A 195 4.43 -10.72 4.62
C LEU A 195 4.79 -11.82 3.61
N ASN A 196 4.47 -13.09 3.90
CA ASN A 196 4.69 -14.18 2.95
C ASN A 196 3.72 -14.11 1.76
N ASP A 197 2.45 -13.79 1.99
CA ASP A 197 1.46 -13.64 0.93
C ASP A 197 1.88 -12.52 -0.03
N TYR A 198 2.26 -11.36 0.52
CA TYR A 198 2.80 -10.26 -0.30
C TYR A 198 4.08 -10.64 -1.02
N LYS A 199 4.99 -11.39 -0.40
CA LYS A 199 6.21 -11.86 -1.08
C LYS A 199 5.87 -12.70 -2.30
N ILE A 200 4.92 -13.62 -2.16
CA ILE A 200 4.46 -14.47 -3.26
C ILE A 200 3.82 -13.61 -4.35
N TRP A 201 2.91 -12.70 -3.98
CA TRP A 201 2.20 -11.86 -4.95
C TRP A 201 3.16 -10.93 -5.71
N LEU A 202 4.13 -10.31 -5.04
CA LEU A 202 5.12 -9.45 -5.69
C LEU A 202 6.11 -10.24 -6.55
N ASP A 203 6.56 -11.42 -6.11
CA ASP A 203 7.41 -12.29 -6.93
C ASP A 203 6.69 -12.74 -8.20
N ASP A 204 5.40 -13.04 -8.10
CA ASP A 204 4.58 -13.43 -9.26
C ASP A 204 4.25 -12.23 -10.15
N LEU A 205 3.98 -11.05 -9.59
CA LEU A 205 3.86 -9.79 -10.34
C LEU A 205 5.12 -9.52 -11.17
N LYS A 206 6.31 -9.71 -10.59
CA LYS A 206 7.59 -9.56 -11.30
C LYS A 206 7.74 -10.56 -12.45
N LYS A 207 7.36 -11.82 -12.23
CA LYS A 207 7.40 -12.84 -13.30
C LYS A 207 6.44 -12.49 -14.43
N LEU A 208 5.23 -12.04 -14.11
CA LEU A 208 4.23 -11.63 -15.11
C LEU A 208 4.68 -10.39 -15.87
N ALA A 209 5.19 -9.36 -15.19
CA ALA A 209 5.78 -8.18 -15.80
C ALA A 209 6.86 -8.56 -16.82
N TYR A 210 7.77 -9.46 -16.43
CA TYR A 210 8.83 -9.95 -17.30
C TYR A 210 8.29 -10.72 -18.52
N GLN A 211 7.29 -11.59 -18.33
CA GLN A 211 6.70 -12.38 -19.42
C GLN A 211 5.96 -11.50 -20.45
N HIS A 212 5.31 -10.45 -19.99
CA HIS A 212 4.49 -9.55 -20.82
C HIS A 212 5.22 -8.28 -21.26
N ASN A 213 6.51 -8.13 -20.91
CA ASN A 213 7.34 -6.95 -21.18
C ASN A 213 6.75 -5.64 -20.64
N VAL A 214 6.10 -5.71 -19.47
CA VAL A 214 5.63 -4.52 -18.75
C VAL A 214 6.81 -3.99 -17.92
N PRO A 215 7.16 -2.70 -18.04
CA PRO A 215 8.21 -2.11 -17.22
C PRO A 215 7.77 -2.12 -15.75
N LEU A 216 8.59 -2.72 -14.90
CA LEU A 216 8.36 -2.80 -13.47
C LEU A 216 9.63 -2.31 -12.77
N GLY A 217 9.50 -1.36 -11.85
CA GLY A 217 10.62 -0.83 -11.09
C GLY A 217 11.31 -1.91 -10.25
N ALA A 218 12.62 -1.78 -10.07
CA ALA A 218 13.36 -2.61 -9.12
C ALA A 218 12.85 -2.42 -7.68
N GLU A 219 12.26 -1.25 -7.43
CA GLU A 219 11.75 -0.75 -6.16
C GLU A 219 10.53 -1.55 -5.66
N VAL A 220 9.85 -2.33 -6.49
CA VAL A 220 8.62 -3.05 -6.06
C VAL A 220 8.81 -3.91 -4.80
N MET A 221 10.00 -4.48 -4.60
CA MET A 221 10.28 -5.27 -3.39
C MET A 221 10.50 -4.41 -2.14
N HIS A 222 10.77 -3.12 -2.29
CA HIS A 222 10.91 -2.18 -1.18
C HIS A 222 9.63 -2.13 -0.34
N LEU A 223 8.46 -2.28 -0.97
CA LEU A 223 7.17 -2.42 -0.27
C LEU A 223 7.20 -3.45 0.87
N LEU A 224 8.03 -4.49 0.75
CA LEU A 224 8.21 -5.51 1.78
C LEU A 224 9.38 -5.25 2.73
N TYR A 225 10.51 -4.79 2.21
CA TYR A 225 11.77 -4.78 2.97
C TYR A 225 12.11 -3.44 3.61
N ASP A 226 11.64 -2.35 3.04
CA ASP A 226 11.92 -1.01 3.53
C ASP A 226 10.96 -0.67 4.68
N ASP A 227 11.38 0.27 5.51
CA ASP A 227 10.55 0.79 6.60
C ASP A 227 9.49 1.78 6.08
N LEU A 228 8.51 2.10 6.92
CA LEU A 228 7.39 2.96 6.52
C LEU A 228 7.84 4.38 6.15
N GLU A 229 8.87 4.91 6.81
CA GLU A 229 9.41 6.25 6.55
C GLU A 229 10.10 6.30 5.17
N GLU A 230 10.90 5.29 4.85
CA GLU A 230 11.55 5.12 3.55
C GLU A 230 10.52 4.97 2.43
N LEU A 231 9.43 4.21 2.64
CA LEU A 231 8.33 4.09 1.67
C LEU A 231 7.66 5.45 1.42
N SER A 232 7.40 6.21 2.48
CA SER A 232 6.79 7.54 2.40
C SER A 232 7.64 8.51 1.58
N VAL A 233 8.94 8.58 1.89
CA VAL A 233 9.91 9.42 1.18
C VAL A 233 10.06 8.99 -0.28
N GLN A 234 10.04 7.70 -0.58
CA GLN A 234 10.11 7.21 -1.97
C GLN A 234 8.88 7.64 -2.76
N ALA A 235 7.68 7.48 -2.19
CA ALA A 235 6.44 7.92 -2.81
C ALA A 235 6.42 9.44 -3.07
N GLU A 236 6.78 10.25 -2.07
CA GLU A 236 6.85 11.71 -2.23
C GLU A 236 7.80 12.11 -3.36
N ARG A 237 8.97 11.47 -3.43
CA ARG A 237 9.96 11.77 -4.47
C ARG A 237 9.47 11.42 -5.87
N GLU A 238 8.71 10.35 -6.01
CA GLU A 238 8.05 9.99 -7.27
C GLU A 238 6.99 11.04 -7.64
N SER A 239 6.12 11.41 -6.70
CA SER A 239 5.05 12.40 -6.90
C SER A 239 5.61 13.76 -7.33
N LEU A 240 6.76 14.16 -6.79
CA LEU A 240 7.46 15.41 -7.14
C LEU A 240 8.31 15.30 -8.43
N GLY A 241 8.32 14.15 -9.11
CA GLY A 241 9.04 13.93 -10.37
C GLY A 241 10.56 13.90 -10.23
N PHE A 242 11.10 13.65 -9.02
CA PHE A 242 12.55 13.56 -8.83
C PHE A 242 13.18 12.35 -9.53
N ASN A 243 12.38 11.33 -9.84
CA ASN A 243 12.84 10.11 -10.50
C ASN A 243 12.70 10.14 -12.03
N ASP A 244 12.06 11.17 -12.62
CA ASP A 244 11.91 11.32 -14.08
C ASP A 244 13.24 11.31 -14.85
N ASN A 245 14.33 11.72 -14.18
CA ASN A 245 15.67 11.78 -14.77
C ASN A 245 16.53 10.53 -14.47
N LYS A 246 16.05 9.56 -13.70
CA LYS A 246 16.74 8.29 -13.47
C LYS A 246 16.40 7.33 -14.61
N ILE A 247 17.26 7.25 -15.61
CA ILE A 247 17.20 6.17 -16.58
C ILE A 247 17.40 4.86 -15.80
N HIS A 248 16.36 4.03 -15.75
CA HIS A 248 16.42 2.75 -15.03
C HIS A 248 17.62 1.93 -15.55
N PRO A 249 18.43 1.31 -14.68
CA PRO A 249 19.61 0.55 -15.09
C PRO A 249 19.32 -0.48 -16.19
N ASP A 250 18.13 -1.09 -16.19
CA ASP A 250 17.72 -2.05 -17.23
C ASP A 250 17.41 -1.39 -18.57
N ILE A 251 16.84 -0.19 -18.59
CA ILE A 251 16.63 0.60 -19.82
C ILE A 251 18.00 0.99 -20.38
N TYR A 252 18.89 1.50 -19.52
CA TYR A 252 20.26 1.83 -19.89
C TYR A 252 21.03 0.62 -20.42
N MET A 253 20.92 -0.53 -19.77
CA MET A 253 21.56 -1.77 -20.22
C MET A 253 20.98 -2.29 -21.53
N ASN A 254 19.66 -2.22 -21.72
CA ASN A 254 19.05 -2.61 -22.98
C ASN A 254 19.50 -1.70 -24.12
N GLU A 255 19.52 -0.38 -23.92
CA GLU A 255 20.02 0.59 -24.89
C GLU A 255 21.51 0.36 -25.22
N LEU A 256 22.34 0.07 -24.22
CA LEU A 256 23.73 -0.32 -24.43
C LEU A 256 23.85 -1.61 -25.24
N LEU A 257 23.06 -2.65 -24.92
CA LEU A 257 23.09 -3.92 -25.65
C LEU A 257 22.58 -3.79 -27.09
N VAL A 258 21.58 -2.96 -27.33
CA VAL A 258 21.09 -2.63 -28.67
C VAL A 258 22.16 -1.84 -29.43
N GLY A 259 22.77 -0.84 -28.80
CA GLY A 259 23.88 -0.07 -29.36
C GLY A 259 25.09 -0.95 -29.70
N MET A 260 25.48 -1.85 -28.81
CA MET A 260 26.55 -2.83 -29.04
C MET A 260 26.22 -3.77 -30.21
N ARG A 261 24.99 -4.29 -30.28
CA ARG A 261 24.55 -5.13 -31.41
C ARG A 261 24.58 -4.38 -32.74
N LEU A 262 24.12 -3.12 -32.75
CA LEU A 262 24.17 -2.26 -33.92
C LEU A 262 25.62 -1.99 -34.33
N MET A 263 26.50 -1.64 -33.39
CA MET A 263 27.93 -1.44 -33.64
C MET A 263 28.58 -2.71 -34.19
N HIS A 264 28.33 -3.88 -33.61
CA HIS A 264 28.83 -5.15 -34.14
C HIS A 264 28.36 -5.46 -35.56
N HIS A 265 27.21 -4.94 -35.98
CA HIS A 265 26.71 -5.14 -37.34
C HIS A 265 27.21 -4.09 -38.34
N VAL A 266 27.32 -2.83 -37.91
CA VAL A 266 27.64 -1.69 -38.78
C VAL A 266 29.14 -1.48 -38.89
N LEU A 267 29.89 -1.60 -37.79
CA LEU A 267 31.33 -1.34 -37.75
C LEU A 267 32.12 -2.24 -38.73
N PRO A 268 31.85 -3.55 -38.87
CA PRO A 268 32.55 -4.38 -39.85
C PRO A 268 32.29 -3.96 -41.29
N LYS A 269 31.05 -3.56 -41.62
CA LYS A 269 30.68 -3.06 -42.95
C LYS A 269 31.36 -1.73 -43.27
N ILE A 270 31.57 -0.88 -42.26
CA ILE A 270 32.33 0.36 -42.41
C ILE A 270 33.82 0.04 -42.63
N CYS A 271 34.40 -0.86 -41.84
CA CYS A 271 35.80 -1.26 -41.96
C CYS A 271 36.10 -1.90 -43.33
N GLU A 272 35.19 -2.74 -43.83
CA GLU A 272 35.27 -3.32 -45.18
C GLU A 272 35.25 -2.24 -46.26
N LYS A 273 34.36 -1.24 -46.14
CA LYS A 273 34.29 -0.11 -47.09
C LYS A 273 35.50 0.81 -47.04
N LEU A 274 36.16 0.93 -45.89
CA LEU A 274 37.35 1.75 -45.69
C LEU A 274 38.65 0.99 -45.96
N GLY A 275 38.58 -0.31 -46.28
CA GLY A 275 39.75 -1.15 -46.57
C GLY A 275 40.61 -1.47 -45.35
N ILE A 276 40.07 -1.33 -44.13
CA ILE A 276 40.76 -1.63 -42.87
C ILE A 276 40.78 -3.15 -42.70
N THR A 277 41.97 -3.72 -42.50
CA THR A 277 42.12 -5.18 -42.37
C THR A 277 41.92 -5.64 -40.93
N SER A 278 41.45 -6.88 -40.76
CA SER A 278 41.14 -7.48 -39.45
C SER A 278 42.33 -7.54 -38.48
N GLU A 279 43.55 -7.35 -38.99
CA GLU A 279 44.79 -7.29 -38.19
C GLU A 279 45.01 -5.92 -37.54
N GLU A 280 44.54 -4.83 -38.15
CA GLU A 280 44.61 -3.46 -37.60
C GLU A 280 43.57 -3.21 -36.49
N LEU A 281 42.52 -4.04 -36.44
CA LEU A 281 41.46 -4.01 -35.43
C LEU A 281 41.74 -4.87 -34.20
N LYS A 282 42.88 -5.59 -34.16
CA LYS A 282 43.27 -6.38 -32.98
C LYS A 282 43.71 -5.43 -31.87
N LEU A 283 42.79 -5.17 -30.95
CA LEU A 283 43.07 -4.47 -29.71
C LEU A 283 43.83 -5.42 -28.76
N ASP A 284 44.96 -4.97 -28.22
CA ASP A 284 45.71 -5.71 -27.21
C ASP A 284 44.99 -5.52 -25.85
N PRO A 285 44.51 -6.58 -25.18
CA PRO A 285 43.77 -6.46 -23.92
C PRO A 285 44.58 -5.78 -22.80
N SER A 286 45.90 -5.71 -22.96
CA SER A 286 46.84 -4.98 -22.10
C SER A 286 46.55 -3.47 -22.04
N ASP A 287 45.99 -2.88 -23.10
CA ASP A 287 45.74 -1.44 -23.21
C ASP A 287 44.54 -0.94 -22.38
N PHE A 288 43.68 -1.86 -21.91
CA PHE A 288 42.48 -1.54 -21.12
C PHE A 288 42.64 -1.79 -19.62
N THR A 289 43.80 -2.27 -19.16
CA THR A 289 44.09 -2.31 -17.73
C THR A 289 44.65 -0.96 -17.28
N SER A 290 43.83 -0.17 -16.59
CA SER A 290 44.33 0.98 -15.85
C SER A 290 45.31 0.48 -14.79
N LYS A 291 46.54 1.00 -14.82
CA LYS A 291 47.45 0.91 -13.68
C LYS A 291 46.73 1.53 -12.49
N GLY A 292 46.58 0.76 -11.41
CA GLY A 292 46.02 1.21 -10.14
C GLY A 292 46.81 2.33 -9.49
#